data_AF-A0AB72UCV4-F1
#
_entry.id   AF-A0AB72UCV4-F1
#
_cell.length_a   1.000
_cell.length_b   1.000
_cell.length_c   1.000
_cell.angle_alpha   90.00
_cell.angle_beta   90.00
_cell.angle_gamma   90.00
#
_symmetry.space_group_name_H-M   'P 1'
#
loop_
_entity.id
_entity.type
_entity.pdbx_description
1 polymer ?
#
loop_
_entity_poly.entity_id
_entity_poly.type
_entity_poly.pdbx_seq_one_letter_code
_entity_poly.pdbx_strand_id
1 'polypeptide(L)'
;MSNGPHILIVDAPYYTHIVEDLVKGAASTLEAGGATWDRISVSGAFEVPIAIRYAVQSMADLATGPRYDGYLALGCVIRGETTHYDHICEEANRALMQLCLDYRLAIGNGILTVENEAQALARAKADQKNKGGEAARAVLRMIEVQNHFGIHHK
;
A
#
# COMPACT_ATOMS: atom_id res chain seq x y z
N MET A 1 -11.93 -24.77 -3.41
CA MET A 1 -12.31 -23.45 -2.85
C MET A 1 -11.16 -22.53 -3.18
N SER A 2 -11.33 -21.52 -4.04
CA SER A 2 -10.24 -20.57 -4.28
C SER A 2 -10.07 -19.77 -2.98
N ASN A 3 -8.88 -19.86 -2.36
CA ASN A 3 -8.51 -18.89 -1.32
C ASN A 3 -8.64 -17.49 -1.92
N GLY A 4 -9.19 -16.54 -1.16
CA GLY A 4 -9.16 -15.13 -1.57
C GLY A 4 -7.73 -14.60 -1.68
N PRO A 5 -7.53 -13.44 -2.33
CA PRO A 5 -6.19 -12.92 -2.57
C PRO A 5 -5.46 -12.62 -1.25
N HIS A 6 -4.16 -12.86 -1.22
CA HIS A 6 -3.30 -12.56 -0.08
C HIS A 6 -2.51 -11.28 -0.32
N ILE A 7 -2.69 -10.28 0.53
CA ILE A 7 -2.17 -8.93 0.33
C ILE A 7 -1.07 -8.60 1.33
N LEU A 8 0.01 -7.98 0.87
CA LEU A 8 1.00 -7.40 1.77
C LEU A 8 0.73 -5.92 2.01
N ILE A 9 0.47 -5.54 3.25
CA ILE A 9 0.48 -4.14 3.69
C ILE A 9 1.91 -3.75 4.07
N VAL A 10 2.46 -2.75 3.40
CA VAL A 10 3.71 -2.09 3.79
C VAL A 10 3.38 -0.68 4.24
N ASP A 11 3.58 -0.40 5.53
CA ASP A 11 3.23 0.87 6.13
C ASP A 11 4.43 1.65 6.68
N ALA A 12 4.30 2.98 6.68
CA ALA A 12 5.30 3.90 7.24
C ALA A 12 4.69 4.72 8.40
N PRO A 13 4.72 4.22 9.64
CA PRO A 13 3.98 4.78 10.78
C PRO A 13 4.66 6.01 11.44
N TYR A 14 5.23 6.93 10.65
CA TYR A 14 5.83 8.17 11.16
C TYR A 14 4.83 8.98 12.01
N TYR A 15 3.58 9.09 11.52
CA TYR A 15 2.43 9.55 12.31
C TYR A 15 1.56 8.35 12.69
N THR A 16 1.94 7.65 13.75
CA THR A 16 1.38 6.34 14.09
C THR A 16 -0.15 6.35 14.20
N HIS A 17 -0.75 7.34 14.87
CA HIS A 17 -2.22 7.43 15.01
C HIS A 17 -2.95 7.54 13.66
N ILE A 18 -2.40 8.30 12.72
CA ILE A 18 -2.95 8.44 11.36
C ILE A 18 -2.79 7.14 10.57
N VAL A 19 -1.62 6.52 10.66
CA VAL A 19 -1.32 5.30 9.89
C VAL A 19 -2.08 4.10 10.42
N GLU A 20 -2.28 3.98 11.73
CA GLU A 20 -3.17 2.95 12.30
C GLU A 20 -4.61 3.11 11.82
N ASP A 21 -5.13 4.34 11.67
CA ASP A 21 -6.46 4.56 11.10
C ASP A 21 -6.53 4.15 9.62
N LEU A 22 -5.48 4.42 8.83
CA LEU A 22 -5.35 3.93 7.46
C LEU A 22 -5.33 2.39 7.41
N VAL A 23 -4.52 1.75 8.24
CA VAL A 23 -4.39 0.29 8.30
C VAL A 23 -5.71 -0.36 8.70
N LYS A 24 -6.42 0.17 9.70
CA LYS A 24 -7.75 -0.33 10.09
C LYS A 24 -8.75 -0.25 8.94
N GLY A 25 -8.80 0.89 8.25
CA GLY A 25 -9.67 1.09 7.09
C GLY A 25 -9.35 0.14 5.93
N ALA A 26 -8.05 -0.09 5.69
CA ALA A 26 -7.57 -1.03 4.68
C ALA A 26 -7.91 -2.49 5.06
N ALA A 27 -7.55 -2.94 6.27
CA ALA A 27 -7.79 -4.29 6.76
C ALA A 27 -9.29 -4.66 6.71
N SER A 28 -10.16 -3.79 7.22
CA SER A 28 -11.61 -3.99 7.16
C SER A 28 -12.12 -4.13 5.72
N THR A 29 -11.56 -3.37 4.79
CA THR A 29 -11.93 -3.45 3.36
C THR A 29 -11.43 -4.75 2.73
N LEU A 30 -10.21 -5.18 3.04
CA LEU A 30 -9.63 -6.43 2.55
C LEU A 30 -10.44 -7.65 3.04
N GLU A 31 -10.75 -7.69 4.33
CA GLU A 31 -11.54 -8.76 4.96
C GLU A 31 -12.95 -8.82 4.36
N ALA A 32 -13.60 -7.67 4.14
CA ALA A 32 -14.89 -7.61 3.46
C ALA A 32 -14.82 -8.09 1.99
N GLY A 33 -13.67 -7.95 1.34
CA GLY A 33 -13.37 -8.50 0.02
C GLY A 33 -12.96 -9.98 0.02
N GLY A 34 -12.95 -10.65 1.18
CA GLY A 34 -12.52 -12.03 1.32
C GLY A 34 -11.00 -12.25 1.19
N ALA A 35 -10.21 -11.18 1.26
CA ALA A 35 -8.76 -11.22 1.18
C ALA A 35 -8.13 -11.48 2.56
N THR A 36 -6.97 -12.14 2.57
CA THR A 36 -6.10 -12.24 3.75
C THR A 36 -4.95 -11.25 3.62
N TRP A 37 -4.27 -10.93 4.71
CA TRP A 37 -3.20 -9.95 4.66
C TRP A 37 -2.10 -10.15 5.71
N ASP A 38 -0.90 -9.74 5.35
CA ASP A 38 0.23 -9.55 6.25
C ASP A 38 0.57 -8.05 6.36
N ARG A 39 1.32 -7.67 7.39
CA ARG A 39 1.79 -6.29 7.59
C ARG A 39 3.27 -6.25 7.93
N ILE A 40 3.98 -5.31 7.31
CA ILE A 40 5.37 -4.96 7.65
C ILE A 40 5.46 -3.44 7.73
N SER A 41 6.11 -2.94 8.77
CA SER A 41 6.32 -1.50 8.95
C SER A 41 7.76 -1.10 8.62
N VAL A 42 7.92 0.03 7.94
CA VAL A 42 9.20 0.66 7.60
C VAL A 42 9.33 2.04 8.26
N SER A 43 10.52 2.65 8.20
CA SER A 43 10.80 3.94 8.85
C SER A 43 9.97 5.11 8.30
N GLY A 44 9.77 5.17 6.99
CA GLY A 44 9.14 6.30 6.31
C GLY A 44 8.59 5.94 4.93
N ALA A 45 7.83 6.87 4.35
CA ALA A 45 7.16 6.66 3.06
C ALA A 45 8.16 6.37 1.92
N PHE A 46 9.40 6.85 2.05
CA PHE A 46 10.47 6.63 1.08
C PHE A 46 10.92 5.16 1.01
N GLU A 47 10.85 4.44 2.13
CA GLU A 47 11.25 3.02 2.19
C GLU A 47 10.13 2.06 1.75
N VAL A 48 8.87 2.52 1.68
CA VAL A 48 7.71 1.68 1.33
C VAL A 48 7.88 0.97 -0.03
N PRO A 49 8.25 1.66 -1.13
CA PRO A 49 8.50 1.00 -2.41
C PRO A 49 9.64 -0.02 -2.33
N ILE A 50 10.69 0.28 -1.55
CA ILE A 50 11.86 -0.60 -1.41
C ILE A 50 11.48 -1.90 -0.71
N ALA A 51 10.68 -1.83 0.37
CA ALA A 51 10.20 -3.01 1.07
C ALA A 51 9.26 -3.87 0.20
N ILE A 52 8.38 -3.25 -0.60
CA ILE A 52 7.57 -3.97 -1.60
C ILE A 52 8.48 -4.71 -2.59
N ARG A 53 9.53 -4.04 -3.10
CA ARG A 53 10.50 -4.66 -4.01
C ARG A 53 11.21 -5.85 -3.37
N TYR A 54 11.62 -5.76 -2.11
CA TYR A 54 12.22 -6.89 -1.40
C TYR A 54 11.28 -8.08 -1.27
N ALA A 55 10.00 -7.84 -0.99
CA ALA A 55 8.99 -8.91 -0.96
C ALA A 55 8.84 -9.58 -2.34
N VAL A 56 8.81 -8.81 -3.42
CA VAL A 56 8.76 -9.31 -4.80
C VAL A 56 10.00 -10.17 -5.13
N GLN A 57 11.19 -9.70 -4.78
CA GLN A 57 12.45 -10.41 -5.07
C GLN A 57 12.60 -11.69 -4.23
N SER A 58 12.18 -11.67 -2.96
CA SER A 58 12.19 -12.85 -2.08
C SER A 58 11.37 -14.01 -2.67
N MET A 59 10.25 -13.70 -3.32
CA MET A 59 9.46 -14.71 -4.05
C MET A 59 10.16 -15.21 -5.32
N ALA A 60 10.72 -14.29 -6.12
CA ALA A 60 11.25 -14.61 -7.44
C ALA A 60 12.58 -15.38 -7.38
N ASP A 61 13.51 -14.94 -6.52
CA ASP A 61 14.90 -15.41 -6.55
C ASP A 61 15.17 -16.53 -5.54
N LEU A 62 14.47 -16.53 -4.40
CA LEU A 62 14.77 -17.42 -3.28
C LEU A 62 13.71 -18.50 -3.06
N ALA A 63 12.51 -18.33 -3.61
CA ALA A 63 11.35 -19.23 -3.40
C ALA A 63 11.07 -19.55 -1.91
N THR A 64 11.50 -18.68 -1.00
CA THR A 64 11.43 -18.87 0.46
C THR A 64 10.44 -17.93 1.13
N GLY A 65 9.97 -16.89 0.43
CA GLY A 65 9.01 -15.92 0.95
C GLY A 65 7.54 -16.31 0.74
N PRO A 66 6.62 -15.76 1.56
CA PRO A 66 5.19 -15.86 1.32
C PRO A 66 4.82 -15.22 -0.03
N ARG A 67 3.81 -15.77 -0.68
CA ARG A 67 3.32 -15.29 -1.98
C ARG A 67 2.19 -14.29 -1.80
N TYR A 68 2.34 -13.11 -2.37
CA TYR A 68 1.33 -12.04 -2.32
C TYR A 68 0.74 -11.79 -3.72
N ASP A 69 -0.59 -11.68 -3.77
CA ASP A 69 -1.35 -11.35 -4.98
C ASP A 69 -1.39 -9.84 -5.23
N GLY A 70 -1.13 -9.02 -4.20
CA GLY A 70 -1.06 -7.57 -4.32
C GLY A 70 -0.44 -6.90 -3.09
N TYR A 71 -0.21 -5.61 -3.21
CA TYR A 71 0.48 -4.80 -2.21
C TYR A 71 -0.30 -3.53 -1.87
N LEU A 72 -0.22 -3.11 -0.62
CA LEU A 72 -0.74 -1.83 -0.15
C LEU A 72 0.39 -0.99 0.40
N ALA A 73 0.59 0.18 -0.18
CA ALA A 73 1.53 1.18 0.31
C ALA A 73 0.77 2.18 1.18
N LEU A 74 0.99 2.17 2.50
CA LEU A 74 0.31 3.06 3.44
C LEU A 74 1.31 3.97 4.15
N GLY A 75 0.92 5.22 4.39
CA GLY A 75 1.77 6.18 5.09
C GLY A 75 1.16 7.56 5.11
N CYS A 76 1.80 8.49 5.81
CA CYS A 76 1.39 9.88 5.82
C CYS A 76 2.60 10.79 5.85
N VAL A 77 2.62 11.75 4.92
CA VAL A 77 3.60 12.82 4.83
C VAL A 77 2.83 14.14 4.95
N ILE A 78 3.17 14.93 5.95
CA ILE A 78 2.56 16.24 6.23
C ILE A 78 3.57 17.32 5.85
N ARG A 79 3.16 18.34 5.08
CA ARG A 79 4.04 19.43 4.66
C ARG A 79 4.63 20.14 5.88
N GLY A 80 5.96 20.22 5.89
CA GLY A 80 6.76 20.99 6.85
C GLY A 80 7.36 22.23 6.22
N GLU A 81 8.45 22.71 6.79
CA GLU A 81 9.10 23.97 6.37
C GLU A 81 10.04 23.82 5.17
N THR A 82 10.44 22.59 4.82
CA THR A 82 11.47 22.32 3.80
C THR A 82 10.91 21.57 2.61
N THR A 83 11.62 21.65 1.48
CA THR A 83 11.32 20.90 0.24
C THR A 83 11.48 19.39 0.39
N HIS A 84 11.96 18.90 1.54
CA HIS A 84 12.03 17.47 1.83
C HIS A 84 10.67 16.79 1.64
N TYR A 85 9.58 17.47 1.97
CA TYR A 85 8.21 16.99 1.71
C TYR A 85 8.02 16.62 0.23
N ASP A 86 8.35 17.53 -0.69
CA ASP A 86 8.10 17.35 -2.12
C ASP A 86 8.94 16.19 -2.66
N HIS A 87 10.22 16.09 -2.25
CA HIS A 87 11.09 14.99 -2.64
C HIS A 87 10.59 13.63 -2.15
N ILE A 88 10.14 13.51 -0.90
CA ILE A 88 9.63 12.25 -0.37
C ILE A 88 8.32 11.86 -1.06
N CYS A 89 7.41 12.82 -1.22
CA CYS A 89 6.12 12.57 -1.87
C CYS A 89 6.30 12.14 -3.33
N GLU A 90 7.07 12.89 -4.11
CA GLU A 90 7.26 12.60 -5.53
C GLU A 90 7.96 11.27 -5.74
N GLU A 91 9.09 11.03 -5.07
CA GLU A 91 9.92 9.85 -5.33
C GLU A 91 9.28 8.56 -4.80
N ALA A 92 8.58 8.60 -3.67
CA ALA A 92 7.83 7.44 -3.18
C ALA A 92 6.74 7.03 -4.18
N ASN A 93 5.95 8.00 -4.68
CA ASN A 93 4.87 7.74 -5.64
C ASN A 93 5.41 7.30 -7.00
N ARG A 94 6.49 7.93 -7.48
CA ARG A 94 7.19 7.55 -8.71
C ARG A 94 7.69 6.11 -8.65
N ALA A 95 8.34 5.73 -7.55
CA ALA A 95 8.86 4.39 -7.35
C ALA A 95 7.75 3.33 -7.28
N LEU A 96 6.62 3.61 -6.61
CA LEU A 96 5.47 2.69 -6.61
C LEU A 96 4.92 2.46 -8.02
N MET A 97 4.76 3.54 -8.81
CA MET A 97 4.31 3.43 -10.19
C MET A 97 5.31 2.62 -11.03
N GLN A 98 6.61 2.88 -10.87
CA GLN A 98 7.64 2.12 -11.57
C GLN A 98 7.57 0.62 -11.22
N LEU A 99 7.35 0.26 -9.95
CA LEU A 99 7.17 -1.16 -9.57
C LEU A 99 5.95 -1.79 -10.24
N CYS A 100 4.84 -1.06 -10.38
CA CYS A 100 3.67 -1.53 -11.10
C CYS A 100 4.00 -1.84 -12.57
N LEU A 101 4.77 -0.96 -13.22
CA LEU A 101 5.14 -1.09 -14.64
C LEU A 101 6.17 -2.19 -14.87
N ASP A 102 7.23 -2.22 -14.07
CA ASP A 102 8.36 -3.14 -14.25
C ASP A 102 7.97 -4.60 -13.90
N TYR A 103 7.16 -4.79 -12.86
CA TYR A 103 6.83 -6.11 -12.32
C TYR A 103 5.37 -6.51 -12.50
N ARG A 104 4.54 -5.66 -13.14
CA ARG A 104 3.09 -5.87 -13.34
C ARG A 104 2.32 -6.07 -12.03
N LEU A 105 2.72 -5.40 -10.95
CA LEU A 105 2.13 -5.61 -9.62
C LEU A 105 0.79 -4.88 -9.48
N ALA A 106 -0.14 -5.48 -8.73
CA ALA A 106 -1.29 -4.78 -8.19
C ALA A 106 -0.87 -4.03 -6.92
N ILE A 107 -0.80 -2.70 -6.99
CA ILE A 107 -0.47 -1.85 -5.83
C ILE A 107 -1.61 -0.86 -5.56
N GLY A 108 -2.15 -0.91 -4.35
CA GLY A 108 -3.01 0.14 -3.81
C GLY A 108 -2.17 1.19 -3.10
N ASN A 109 -2.28 2.45 -3.52
CA ASN A 109 -1.52 3.55 -2.93
C ASN A 109 -2.39 4.36 -1.96
N GLY A 110 -2.06 4.26 -0.67
CA GLY A 110 -2.65 5.03 0.41
C GLY A 110 -1.63 5.88 1.16
N ILE A 111 -0.52 6.28 0.52
CA ILE A 111 0.40 7.27 1.07
C ILE A 111 -0.28 8.64 1.00
N LEU A 112 -0.64 9.20 2.16
CA LEU A 112 -1.24 10.52 2.24
C LEU A 112 -0.17 11.60 2.06
N THR A 113 -0.39 12.49 1.10
CA THR A 113 0.38 13.72 0.92
C THR A 113 -0.54 14.89 1.24
N VAL A 114 -0.30 15.55 2.38
CA VAL A 114 -1.23 16.56 2.91
C VAL A 114 -0.51 17.80 3.43
N GLU A 115 -1.26 18.89 3.57
CA GLU A 115 -0.74 20.18 4.00
C GLU A 115 -0.73 20.34 5.53
N ASN A 116 -1.53 19.55 6.26
CA ASN A 116 -1.62 19.61 7.72
C ASN A 116 -2.27 18.34 8.32
N GLU A 117 -2.18 18.22 9.64
CA GLU A 117 -2.71 17.09 10.40
C GLU A 117 -4.24 16.94 10.32
N ALA A 118 -4.98 18.05 10.29
CA ALA A 118 -6.44 17.98 10.16
C ALA A 118 -6.86 17.31 8.84
N GLN A 119 -6.16 17.60 7.74
CA GLN A 119 -6.36 16.91 6.47
C GLN A 119 -5.99 15.43 6.56
N ALA A 120 -4.88 15.09 7.23
CA ALA A 120 -4.46 13.69 7.43
C ALA A 120 -5.53 12.88 8.16
N LEU A 121 -6.02 13.39 9.30
CA LEU A 121 -7.05 12.73 10.10
C LEU A 121 -8.36 12.53 9.30
N ALA A 122 -8.80 13.55 8.57
CA ALA A 122 -10.00 13.44 7.75
C ALA A 122 -9.86 12.44 6.60
N ARG A 123 -8.63 12.22 6.13
CA ARG A 123 -8.29 11.25 5.08
C ARG A 123 -8.16 9.83 5.61
N ALA A 124 -7.57 9.66 6.78
CA ALA A 124 -7.29 8.35 7.35
C ALA A 124 -8.54 7.66 7.92
N LYS A 125 -9.36 8.40 8.66
CA LYS A 125 -10.47 7.81 9.42
C LYS A 125 -11.51 7.09 8.55
N ALA A 126 -11.91 5.90 9.03
CA ALA A 126 -12.84 5.01 8.34
C ALA A 126 -14.25 5.59 8.18
N ASP A 127 -14.69 6.43 9.12
CA ASP A 127 -15.98 7.13 9.12
C ASP A 127 -15.98 8.44 8.31
N GLN A 128 -14.85 8.79 7.70
CA GLN A 128 -14.69 9.98 6.86
C GLN A 128 -14.32 9.61 5.44
N LYS A 129 -13.12 9.96 4.98
CA LYS A 129 -12.69 9.65 3.60
C LYS A 129 -12.10 8.26 3.45
N ASN A 130 -11.69 7.61 4.53
CA ASN A 130 -11.20 6.23 4.55
C ASN A 130 -10.23 5.90 3.39
N LYS A 131 -9.14 6.67 3.27
CA LYS A 131 -8.16 6.49 2.19
C LYS A 131 -7.44 5.14 2.25
N GLY A 132 -7.27 4.57 3.44
CA GLY A 132 -6.76 3.21 3.59
C GLY A 132 -7.68 2.18 2.94
N GLY A 133 -8.98 2.28 3.19
CA GLY A 133 -9.98 1.44 2.52
C GLY A 133 -10.09 1.70 1.01
N GLU A 134 -9.92 2.95 0.56
CA GLU A 134 -9.88 3.26 -0.87
C GLU A 134 -8.69 2.59 -1.56
N ALA A 135 -7.50 2.65 -0.96
CA ALA A 135 -6.32 1.97 -1.44
C ALA A 135 -6.53 0.44 -1.48
N ALA A 136 -7.15 -0.14 -0.44
CA ALA A 136 -7.49 -1.55 -0.38
C ALA A 136 -8.47 -1.98 -1.48
N ARG A 137 -9.50 -1.16 -1.78
CA ARG A 137 -10.39 -1.42 -2.93
C ARG A 137 -9.62 -1.37 -4.25
N ALA A 138 -8.68 -0.43 -4.39
CA ALA A 138 -7.89 -0.29 -5.59
C ALA A 138 -7.01 -1.52 -5.86
N VAL A 139 -6.32 -2.06 -4.85
CA VAL A 139 -5.49 -3.28 -5.04
C VAL A 139 -6.35 -4.48 -5.43
N LEU A 140 -7.48 -4.71 -4.76
CA LEU A 140 -8.40 -5.81 -5.10
C LEU A 140 -8.92 -5.67 -6.52
N ARG A 141 -9.28 -4.46 -6.93
CA ARG A 141 -9.73 -4.19 -8.30
C ARG A 141 -8.63 -4.44 -9.32
N MET A 142 -7.38 -4.09 -9.02
CA MET A 142 -6.27 -4.35 -9.92
C MET A 142 -5.96 -5.86 -10.06
N ILE A 143 -6.14 -6.64 -8.99
CA ILE A 143 -6.06 -8.11 -9.05
C ILE A 143 -7.14 -8.67 -9.96
N GLU A 144 -8.39 -8.19 -9.86
CA GLU A 144 -9.46 -8.59 -10.79
C GLU A 144 -9.13 -8.24 -12.24
N VAL A 145 -8.51 -7.08 -12.50
CA VAL A 145 -8.07 -6.67 -13.83
C VAL A 145 -6.97 -7.61 -14.34
N GLN A 146 -5.96 -7.93 -13.53
CA GLN A 146 -4.94 -8.92 -13.89
C GLN A 146 -5.57 -10.27 -14.24
N ASN A 147 -6.51 -10.76 -13.42
CA ASN A 147 -7.23 -12.01 -13.66
C ASN A 147 -8.04 -11.98 -14.96
N HIS A 148 -8.71 -10.86 -15.27
CA HIS A 148 -9.45 -10.68 -16.52
C HIS A 148 -8.56 -10.86 -17.76
N PHE A 149 -7.30 -10.41 -17.69
CA PHE A 149 -6.32 -10.55 -18.77
C PHE A 149 -5.45 -11.81 -18.67
N GLY A 150 -5.73 -12.73 -17.73
CA GLY A 150 -4.93 -13.95 -17.52
C GLY A 150 -3.50 -13.70 -17.04
N ILE A 151 -3.24 -12.56 -16.41
CA ILE A 151 -1.96 -12.23 -15.80
C ILE A 151 -1.94 -12.84 -14.41
N HIS A 152 -1.14 -13.90 -14.23
CA HIS A 152 -0.95 -14.55 -12.93
C HIS A 152 0.52 -14.49 -12.53
N HIS A 153 0.78 -14.09 -11.27
CA HIS A 153 2.09 -14.22 -10.66
C HIS A 153 2.32 -15.72 -10.34
N LYS A 154 3.03 -16.43 -11.23
CA LYS A 154 3.42 -17.84 -11.02
C LYS A 154 4.51 -18.00 -9.98
#